data_AF-A0A813HVQ2-F1
#
_entry.id   AF-A0A813HVQ2-F1
#
_cell.length_a   1.000
_cell.length_b   1.000
_cell.length_c   1.000
_cell.angle_alpha   90.00
_cell.angle_beta   90.00
_cell.angle_gamma   90.00
#
_symmetry.space_group_name_H-M   'P 1'
#
loop_
_entity.id
_entity.type
_entity.pdbx_description
1 polymer ?
#
loop_
_entity_poly.entity_id
_entity_poly.type
_entity_poly.pdbx_seq_one_letter_code
_entity_poly.pdbx_strand_id
1 'polypeptide(L)'
;SLTESTNTIACPTAKVAQINGANEQLQGGYAAVSGYTYATPPCTAGGCKSQDLQTLAAALEETPLSVCVNAGAWNDYTGGVMTSAACGSMAAADQDHCVMAVGFNTTAPVPYWIVRNSWSDTWGEQGYIYLEMAKNTCGLADDATIPTVKVDLSDEEALKVATRRESMYQRATRGSSTRGSSNTIVV
;
A
#
# COMPACT_ATOMS: atom_id res chain seq x y z
N SER A 1 8.23 -14.54 -8.44
CA SER A 1 7.29 -15.15 -9.38
C SER A 1 5.97 -15.35 -8.66
N LEU A 2 5.09 -14.34 -8.71
CA LEU A 2 3.70 -14.52 -8.35
C LEU A 2 3.03 -15.07 -9.61
N THR A 3 3.02 -16.39 -9.76
CA THR A 3 2.23 -17.02 -10.81
C THR A 3 0.77 -16.67 -10.56
N GLU A 4 0.13 -16.00 -11.53
CA GLU A 4 -1.32 -15.79 -11.54
C GLU A 4 -2.01 -17.10 -11.15
N SER A 5 -2.74 -17.10 -10.03
CA SER A 5 -3.62 -18.21 -9.75
C SER A 5 -4.81 -18.07 -10.70
N THR A 6 -5.10 -19.09 -11.50
CA THR A 6 -6.30 -19.20 -12.33
C THR A 6 -7.62 -19.28 -11.53
N ASN A 7 -7.57 -18.98 -10.23
CA ASN A 7 -8.68 -18.98 -9.28
C ASN A 7 -9.22 -17.56 -8.98
N THR A 8 -9.03 -16.62 -9.89
CA THR A 8 -9.80 -15.37 -9.86
C THR A 8 -11.20 -15.67 -10.41
N ILE A 9 -12.12 -15.99 -9.49
CA ILE A 9 -13.56 -15.93 -9.80
C ILE A 9 -13.84 -14.47 -10.14
N ALA A 10 -14.22 -14.20 -11.40
CA ALA A 10 -14.65 -12.87 -11.82
C ALA A 10 -15.79 -12.40 -10.91
N CYS A 11 -15.75 -11.13 -10.48
CA CYS A 11 -16.87 -10.53 -9.75
C CYS A 11 -18.17 -10.79 -10.52
N PRO A 12 -19.27 -11.21 -9.87
CA PRO A 12 -20.53 -11.48 -10.56
C PRO A 12 -20.95 -10.29 -11.42
N THR A 13 -20.94 -10.46 -12.73
CA THR A 13 -21.21 -9.38 -13.71
C THR A 13 -22.61 -8.79 -13.57
N ALA A 14 -23.56 -9.56 -13.02
CA ALA A 14 -24.91 -9.09 -12.70
C ALA A 14 -24.95 -7.94 -11.67
N LYS A 15 -23.99 -7.87 -10.74
CA LYS A 15 -23.88 -6.74 -9.78
C LYS A 15 -23.12 -5.55 -10.37
N VAL A 16 -22.22 -5.79 -11.33
CA VAL A 16 -21.51 -4.75 -12.07
C VAL A 16 -22.44 -4.01 -13.04
N ALA A 17 -23.42 -4.70 -13.63
CA ALA A 17 -24.41 -4.09 -14.52
C ALA A 17 -25.40 -3.13 -13.82
N GLN A 18 -25.39 -3.07 -12.48
CA GLN A 18 -26.16 -2.11 -11.68
C GLN A 18 -25.46 -0.76 -11.51
N ILE A 19 -24.20 -0.63 -11.95
CA ILE A 19 -23.46 0.64 -11.95
C ILE A 19 -23.96 1.45 -13.16
N ASN A 20 -24.93 2.34 -12.93
CA ASN A 20 -25.53 3.22 -13.93
C ASN A 20 -25.30 4.69 -13.53
N GLY A 21 -24.08 5.19 -13.75
CA GLY A 21 -23.80 6.62 -13.61
C GLY A 21 -22.33 6.92 -13.38
N ALA A 22 -21.90 8.13 -13.78
CA ALA A 22 -20.60 8.64 -13.40
C ALA A 22 -20.59 8.87 -11.88
N ASN A 23 -19.74 8.14 -11.16
CA ASN A 23 -19.55 8.18 -9.70
C ASN A 23 -20.53 7.35 -8.84
N GLU A 24 -21.29 6.41 -9.40
CA GLU A 24 -22.01 5.45 -8.57
C GLU A 24 -21.03 4.50 -7.86
N GLN A 25 -21.10 4.45 -6.54
CA GLN A 25 -20.37 3.48 -5.73
C GLN A 25 -21.15 2.16 -5.70
N LEU A 26 -20.48 1.04 -5.93
CA LEU A 26 -21.04 -0.28 -5.65
C LEU A 26 -21.39 -0.36 -4.16
N GLN A 27 -22.67 -0.19 -3.81
CA GLN A 27 -23.20 -0.68 -2.55
C GLN A 27 -23.43 -2.20 -2.68
N GLY A 28 -22.33 -2.95 -2.67
CA GLY A 28 -22.35 -4.40 -2.60
C GLY A 28 -22.23 -4.84 -1.15
N GLY A 29 -23.16 -5.68 -0.67
CA GLY A 29 -23.20 -6.22 0.70
C GLY A 29 -22.08 -7.20 1.07
N TYR A 30 -20.83 -6.92 0.70
CA TYR A 30 -19.65 -7.68 1.14
C TYR A 30 -18.68 -6.79 1.93
N ALA A 31 -18.51 -5.54 1.49
CA ALA A 31 -17.62 -4.58 2.15
C ALA A 31 -18.01 -3.15 1.79
N ALA A 32 -18.01 -2.27 2.79
CA ALA A 32 -18.19 -0.82 2.64
C ALA A 32 -17.04 -0.11 3.36
N VAL A 33 -16.36 0.80 2.67
CA VAL A 33 -15.44 1.72 3.32
C VAL A 33 -16.27 2.66 4.17
N SER A 34 -16.08 2.60 5.49
CA SER A 34 -16.88 3.37 6.46
C SER A 34 -16.13 4.54 7.08
N GLY A 35 -14.86 4.72 6.71
CA GLY A 35 -13.98 5.76 7.23
C GLY A 35 -12.52 5.43 6.98
N TYR A 36 -11.64 6.16 7.64
CA TYR A 36 -10.21 5.92 7.62
C TYR A 36 -9.59 6.43 8.91
N THR A 37 -8.37 5.96 9.19
CA THR A 37 -7.50 6.48 10.24
C THR A 37 -6.14 6.78 9.64
N TYR A 38 -5.42 7.74 10.22
CA TYR A 38 -4.03 7.95 9.83
C TYR A 38 -3.13 6.88 10.44
N ALA A 39 -2.17 6.37 9.65
CA ALA A 39 -1.13 5.48 10.13
C ALA A 39 -0.10 6.25 10.98
N THR A 40 0.20 7.49 10.60
CA THR A 40 1.09 8.43 11.29
C THR A 40 0.42 9.81 11.35
N PRO A 41 0.69 10.66 12.35
CA PRO A 41 0.12 12.02 12.39
C PRO A 41 0.40 12.79 11.08
N PRO A 42 -0.62 13.28 10.37
CA PRO A 42 -0.44 13.85 9.04
C PRO A 42 0.41 15.12 9.09
N CYS A 43 1.20 15.35 8.05
CA CYS A 43 1.86 16.61 7.80
C CYS A 43 1.10 17.41 6.76
N THR A 44 0.39 18.44 7.19
CA THR A 44 -0.47 19.24 6.29
C THR A 44 0.19 20.53 5.81
N ALA A 45 1.38 20.86 6.31
CA ALA A 45 2.11 22.07 5.93
C ALA A 45 3.61 21.97 6.21
N GLY A 46 4.40 22.77 5.48
CA GLY A 46 5.85 22.84 5.65
C GLY A 46 6.58 21.65 5.07
N GLY A 47 7.85 21.47 5.45
CA GLY A 47 8.76 20.53 4.78
C GLY A 47 8.72 19.07 5.24
N CYS A 48 7.85 18.71 6.18
CA CYS A 48 7.53 17.33 6.61
C CYS A 48 8.71 16.36 6.81
N LYS A 49 9.84 16.86 7.32
CA LYS A 49 11.11 16.10 7.39
C LYS A 49 11.19 15.09 8.54
N SER A 50 10.27 15.13 9.50
CA SER A 50 10.33 14.39 10.76
C SER A 50 9.09 13.53 11.01
N GLN A 51 8.51 12.98 9.94
CA GLN A 51 7.43 12.00 10.04
C GLN A 51 7.90 10.73 10.76
N ASP A 52 6.98 10.07 11.47
CA ASP A 52 7.26 8.87 12.25
C ASP A 52 7.30 7.61 11.36
N LEU A 53 8.46 7.37 10.75
CA LEU A 53 8.67 6.26 9.85
C LEU A 53 8.66 4.89 10.55
N GLN A 54 8.94 4.84 11.86
CA GLN A 54 8.84 3.57 12.60
C GLN A 54 7.38 3.16 12.77
N THR A 55 6.50 4.11 13.12
CA THR A 55 5.07 3.85 13.22
C THR A 55 4.47 3.50 11.85
N LEU A 56 4.93 4.15 10.76
CA LEU A 56 4.53 3.77 9.40
C LEU A 56 4.89 2.31 9.08
N ALA A 57 6.11 1.87 9.41
CA ALA A 57 6.54 0.48 9.23
C ALA A 57 5.67 -0.49 10.04
N ALA A 58 5.41 -0.19 11.32
CA ALA A 58 4.56 -1.02 12.16
C ALA A 58 3.13 -1.15 11.60
N ALA A 59 2.58 -0.07 11.03
CA ALA A 59 1.28 -0.11 10.37
C ALA A 59 1.29 -1.00 9.10
N LEU A 60 2.38 -0.95 8.32
CA LEU A 60 2.56 -1.78 7.12
C LEU A 60 2.70 -3.29 7.42
N GLU A 61 3.11 -3.66 8.64
CA GLU A 61 3.10 -5.07 9.07
C GLU A 61 1.68 -5.64 9.21
N GLU A 62 0.67 -4.77 9.41
CA GLU A 62 -0.71 -5.20 9.61
C GLU A 62 -1.57 -5.03 8.35
N THR A 63 -1.32 -3.98 7.56
CA THR A 63 -2.12 -3.68 6.37
C THR A 63 -1.38 -2.75 5.38
N PRO A 64 -1.64 -2.85 4.07
CA PRO A 64 -1.25 -1.82 3.13
C PRO A 64 -1.84 -0.45 3.51
N LEU A 65 -1.10 0.60 3.19
CA LEU A 65 -1.46 1.99 3.46
C LEU A 65 -1.72 2.73 2.16
N SER A 66 -2.81 3.50 2.11
CA SER A 66 -2.95 4.54 1.10
C SER A 66 -2.03 5.69 1.47
N VAL A 67 -1.21 6.15 0.53
CA VAL A 67 -0.22 7.21 0.75
C VAL A 67 -0.28 8.19 -0.41
N CYS A 68 0.02 9.45 -0.15
CA CYS A 68 0.34 10.41 -1.19
C CYS A 68 1.85 10.66 -1.20
N VAL A 69 2.37 10.91 -2.41
CA VAL A 69 3.78 11.19 -2.68
C VAL A 69 3.93 12.36 -3.65
N ASN A 70 5.11 12.97 -3.65
CA ASN A 70 5.62 13.73 -4.79
C ASN A 70 6.15 12.75 -5.85
N ALA A 71 5.46 12.63 -6.98
CA ALA A 71 5.80 11.74 -8.09
C ALA A 71 6.40 12.47 -9.30
N GLY A 72 6.77 13.75 -9.18
CA GLY A 72 7.30 14.54 -10.30
C GLY A 72 8.50 13.91 -11.01
N ALA A 73 9.32 13.14 -10.28
CA ALA A 73 10.50 12.43 -10.79
C ALA A 73 10.23 10.96 -11.22
N TRP A 74 8.99 10.48 -11.18
CA TRP A 74 8.68 9.05 -11.35
C TRP A 74 8.56 8.60 -12.80
N ASN A 75 8.36 9.52 -13.75
CA ASN A 75 8.19 9.18 -15.17
C ASN A 75 9.33 8.32 -15.72
N ASP A 76 10.57 8.64 -15.34
CA ASP A 76 11.79 7.97 -15.81
C ASP A 76 12.24 6.81 -14.91
N TYR A 77 11.47 6.46 -13.87
CA TYR A 77 11.83 5.36 -12.98
C TYR A 77 11.67 4.01 -13.69
N THR A 78 12.78 3.29 -13.84
CA THR A 78 12.80 1.95 -14.43
C THR A 78 13.23 0.85 -13.46
N GLY A 79 13.72 1.19 -12.27
CA GLY A 79 14.12 0.20 -11.27
C GLY A 79 15.12 0.70 -10.22
N GLY A 80 15.40 -0.16 -9.23
CA GLY A 80 16.28 0.13 -8.10
C GLY A 80 15.63 0.95 -6.97
N VAL A 81 16.41 1.34 -5.97
CA VAL A 81 15.91 2.15 -4.83
C VAL A 81 16.07 3.63 -5.14
N MET A 82 14.94 4.34 -5.31
CA MET A 82 14.92 5.79 -5.45
C MET A 82 15.24 6.44 -4.10
N THR A 83 16.25 7.31 -4.08
CA THR A 83 16.66 8.02 -2.86
C THR A 83 15.84 9.29 -2.65
N SER A 84 15.84 9.78 -1.42
CA SER A 84 15.28 11.09 -1.06
C SER A 84 15.81 12.26 -1.91
N ALA A 85 17.05 12.17 -2.39
CA ALA A 85 17.64 13.20 -3.25
C ALA A 85 17.07 13.20 -4.68
N ALA A 86 16.61 12.05 -5.17
CA ALA A 86 16.05 11.91 -6.52
C ALA A 86 14.59 12.37 -6.60
N CYS A 87 13.85 12.39 -5.47
CA CYS A 87 12.42 12.66 -5.48
C CYS A 87 12.05 14.15 -5.48
N GLY A 88 12.97 15.01 -5.07
CA GLY A 88 12.72 16.45 -4.93
C GLY A 88 12.18 16.82 -3.55
N SER A 89 11.24 17.78 -3.50
CA SER A 89 10.69 18.28 -2.23
C SER A 89 9.80 17.22 -1.56
N MET A 90 9.91 17.13 -0.23
CA MET A 90 9.08 16.30 0.65
C MET A 90 8.07 17.15 1.42
N ALA A 91 7.75 18.36 0.93
CA ALA A 91 6.81 19.23 1.60
C ALA A 91 5.37 18.80 1.29
N ALA A 92 4.46 19.04 2.23
CA ALA A 92 3.05 18.72 2.07
C ALA A 92 2.42 19.32 0.80
N ALA A 93 2.89 20.49 0.37
CA ALA A 93 2.38 21.19 -0.82
C ALA A 93 2.87 20.60 -2.16
N ASP A 94 3.89 19.73 -2.13
CA ASP A 94 4.46 19.11 -3.33
C ASP A 94 3.94 17.68 -3.56
N GLN A 95 3.01 17.22 -2.73
CA GLN A 95 2.27 15.97 -2.90
C GLN A 95 1.36 16.07 -4.13
N ASP A 96 1.54 15.19 -5.12
CA ASP A 96 0.82 15.27 -6.41
C ASP A 96 0.22 13.95 -6.88
N HIS A 97 0.51 12.83 -6.22
CA HIS A 97 0.07 11.50 -6.63
C HIS A 97 -0.21 10.60 -5.43
N CYS A 98 -1.28 9.79 -5.48
CA CYS A 98 -1.60 8.87 -4.38
C CYS A 98 -1.59 7.41 -4.85
N VAL A 99 -0.94 6.56 -4.06
CA VAL A 99 -0.54 5.19 -4.36
C VAL A 99 -0.69 4.32 -3.10
N MET A 100 -0.21 3.08 -3.16
CA MET A 100 -0.34 2.15 -2.04
C MET A 100 1.03 1.66 -1.58
N ALA A 101 1.42 2.00 -0.35
CA ALA A 101 2.53 1.33 0.31
C ALA A 101 2.05 -0.07 0.74
N VAL A 102 2.80 -1.10 0.37
CA VAL A 102 2.41 -2.51 0.61
C VAL A 102 3.40 -3.27 1.47
N GLY A 103 4.56 -2.68 1.75
CA GLY A 103 5.60 -3.39 2.46
C GLY A 103 6.92 -2.63 2.54
N PHE A 104 7.96 -3.30 3.01
CA PHE A 104 9.31 -2.76 3.12
C PHE A 104 10.36 -3.86 3.26
N ASN A 105 11.62 -3.51 3.03
CA ASN A 105 12.77 -4.37 3.25
C ASN A 105 13.86 -3.62 4.02
N THR A 106 14.08 -3.99 5.28
CA THR A 106 15.14 -3.43 6.14
C THR A 106 16.49 -4.14 6.03
N THR A 107 16.55 -5.28 5.34
CA THR A 107 17.76 -6.12 5.24
C THR A 107 18.59 -5.84 4.00
N ALA A 108 18.04 -5.09 3.04
CA ALA A 108 18.76 -4.67 1.85
C ALA A 108 19.90 -3.70 2.21
N PRO A 109 20.96 -3.63 1.38
CA PRO A 109 22.04 -2.65 1.56
C PRO A 109 21.54 -1.21 1.65
N VAL A 110 20.46 -0.89 0.92
CA VAL A 110 19.69 0.35 1.08
C VAL A 110 18.28 -0.05 1.46
N PRO A 111 17.85 0.12 2.72
CA PRO A 111 16.49 -0.17 3.16
C PRO A 111 15.45 0.61 2.35
N TYR A 112 14.37 -0.06 1.92
CA TYR A 112 13.37 0.55 1.05
C TYR A 112 11.92 0.17 1.40
N TRP A 113 11.01 1.11 1.18
CA TRP A 113 9.57 0.91 1.10
C TRP A 113 9.21 0.26 -0.23
N ILE A 114 8.20 -0.59 -0.24
CA ILE A 114 7.61 -1.18 -1.44
C ILE A 114 6.29 -0.47 -1.71
N VAL A 115 6.22 0.23 -2.83
CA VAL A 115 5.05 1.05 -3.19
C VAL A 115 4.50 0.55 -4.52
N ARG A 116 3.22 0.16 -4.52
CA ARG A 116 2.48 -0.24 -5.71
C ARG A 116 1.91 1.00 -6.39
N ASN A 117 2.23 1.16 -7.67
CA ASN A 117 1.68 2.24 -8.50
C ASN A 117 0.49 1.72 -9.35
N SER A 118 -0.12 2.61 -10.14
CA SER A 118 -1.26 2.36 -11.00
C SER A 118 -0.96 2.55 -12.51
N TRP A 119 0.32 2.53 -12.89
CA TRP A 119 0.79 2.85 -14.26
C TRP A 119 1.24 1.61 -15.06
N SER A 120 0.37 0.60 -15.16
CA SER A 120 0.71 -0.71 -15.77
C SER A 120 1.82 -1.46 -15.03
N ASP A 121 2.00 -2.73 -15.37
CA ASP A 121 3.10 -3.56 -14.88
C ASP A 121 4.41 -3.32 -15.64
N THR A 122 4.35 -2.74 -16.83
CA THR A 122 5.52 -2.40 -17.64
C THR A 122 6.33 -1.22 -17.11
N TRP A 123 5.76 -0.43 -16.19
CA TRP A 123 6.44 0.70 -15.56
C TRP A 123 7.17 0.25 -14.29
N GLY A 124 8.37 0.79 -14.05
CA GLY A 124 9.16 0.51 -12.86
C GLY A 124 9.46 -0.99 -12.66
N GLU A 125 9.39 -1.43 -11.41
CA GLU A 125 9.64 -2.80 -10.99
C GLU A 125 8.33 -3.61 -11.03
N GLN A 126 7.86 -3.98 -12.22
CA GLN A 126 6.59 -4.70 -12.40
C GLN A 126 5.36 -3.92 -11.86
N GLY A 127 5.34 -2.60 -12.07
CA GLY A 127 4.30 -1.70 -11.55
C GLY A 127 4.56 -1.17 -10.13
N TYR A 128 5.74 -1.45 -9.57
CA TYR A 128 6.17 -0.98 -8.25
C TYR A 128 7.34 -0.01 -8.34
N ILE A 129 7.53 0.73 -7.26
CA ILE A 129 8.73 1.52 -6.99
C ILE A 129 9.24 1.24 -5.59
N TYR A 130 10.57 1.25 -5.46
CA TYR A 130 11.25 1.14 -4.17
C TYR A 130 11.76 2.50 -3.72
N LEU A 131 11.34 2.96 -2.55
CA LEU A 131 11.71 4.27 -2.00
C LEU A 131 12.60 4.09 -0.77
N GLU A 132 13.71 4.81 -0.69
CA GLU A 132 14.62 4.79 0.46
C GLU A 132 13.90 5.06 1.79
N MET A 133 14.13 4.21 2.81
CA MET A 133 13.51 4.35 4.14
C MET A 133 14.23 5.33 5.07
N ALA A 134 15.46 5.72 4.76
CA ALA A 134 16.28 6.56 5.64
C ALA A 134 15.69 7.96 5.87
N LYS A 135 14.79 8.41 4.99
CA LYS A 135 14.04 9.67 5.10
C LYS A 135 12.59 9.47 4.67
N ASN A 136 11.79 10.50 4.85
CA ASN A 136 10.42 10.59 4.33
C ASN A 136 10.44 10.78 2.79
N THR A 137 11.08 9.85 2.08
CA THR A 137 11.32 9.92 0.63
C THR A 137 10.02 10.15 -0.11
N CYS A 138 10.00 11.18 -0.96
CA CYS A 138 8.80 11.65 -1.67
C CYS A 138 7.63 12.10 -0.77
N GLY A 139 7.86 12.33 0.53
CA GLY A 139 6.82 12.65 1.49
C GLY A 139 5.82 11.51 1.76
N LEU A 140 6.22 10.25 1.54
CA LEU A 140 5.40 9.05 1.69
C LEU A 140 4.53 9.00 2.97
N ALA A 141 5.04 9.52 4.08
CA ALA A 141 4.39 9.44 5.39
C ALA A 141 3.52 10.67 5.72
N ASP A 142 3.44 11.67 4.83
CA ASP A 142 2.73 12.93 5.12
C ASP A 142 1.22 12.75 5.24
N ASP A 143 0.66 11.83 4.45
CA ASP A 143 -0.78 11.57 4.37
C ASP A 143 -1.03 10.05 4.24
N ALA A 144 -0.47 9.28 5.17
CA ALA A 144 -0.61 7.83 5.20
C ALA A 144 -1.89 7.42 5.94
N THR A 145 -2.80 6.73 5.24
CA THR A 145 -4.12 6.35 5.76
C THR A 145 -4.43 4.87 5.62
N ILE A 146 -5.20 4.37 6.58
CA ILE A 146 -5.74 3.01 6.64
C ILE A 146 -7.26 3.11 6.49
N PRO A 147 -7.87 2.49 5.46
CA PRO A 147 -9.32 2.50 5.33
C PRO A 147 -9.96 1.61 6.39
N THR A 148 -11.02 2.10 7.02
CA THR A 148 -11.91 1.29 7.85
C THR A 148 -12.92 0.61 6.94
N VAL A 149 -12.86 -0.72 6.84
CA VAL A 149 -13.78 -1.50 6.02
C VAL A 149 -14.78 -2.20 6.93
N LYS A 150 -16.07 -1.84 6.79
CA LYS A 150 -17.18 -2.61 7.35
C LYS A 150 -17.50 -3.74 6.40
N VAL A 151 -17.47 -4.96 6.89
CA VAL A 151 -17.87 -6.14 6.12
C VAL A 151 -19.17 -6.67 6.72
N ASP A 152 -20.13 -6.96 5.87
CA ASP A 152 -21.39 -7.61 6.27
C ASP A 152 -21.27 -9.08 5.89
N LEU A 153 -20.57 -9.84 6.75
CA LEU A 153 -20.27 -11.25 6.53
C LEU A 153 -20.97 -12.08 7.61
N SER A 154 -21.50 -13.23 7.21
CA SER A 154 -21.82 -14.28 8.17
C SER A 154 -20.55 -14.79 8.88
N ASP A 155 -20.69 -15.41 10.04
CA ASP A 155 -19.55 -15.99 10.79
C ASP A 155 -18.72 -16.97 9.94
N GLU A 156 -19.38 -17.73 9.05
CA GLU A 156 -18.72 -18.65 8.13
C GLU A 156 -17.87 -17.92 7.07
N GLU A 157 -18.40 -16.83 6.51
CA GLU A 157 -17.69 -16.01 5.53
C GLU A 157 -16.54 -15.24 6.17
N ALA A 158 -16.72 -14.72 7.39
CA ALA A 158 -15.67 -14.07 8.16
C ALA A 158 -14.51 -15.04 8.43
N LEU A 159 -14.80 -16.29 8.81
CA LEU A 159 -13.79 -17.33 9.01
C LEU A 159 -13.04 -17.63 7.71
N LYS A 160 -13.76 -17.79 6.59
CA LYS A 160 -13.14 -18.01 5.26
C LYS A 160 -12.23 -16.85 4.85
N VAL A 161 -12.65 -15.61 5.08
CA VAL A 161 -11.85 -14.41 4.80
C VAL A 161 -10.59 -14.38 5.68
N ALA A 162 -10.72 -14.66 6.98
CA ALA A 162 -9.59 -14.71 7.90
C ALA A 162 -8.58 -15.79 7.49
N THR A 163 -9.03 -17.01 7.19
CA THR A 163 -8.16 -18.10 6.70
C THR A 163 -7.49 -17.73 5.38
N ARG A 164 -8.22 -17.08 4.46
CA ARG A 164 -7.65 -16.65 3.18
C ARG A 164 -6.61 -15.55 3.37
N ARG A 165 -6.85 -14.57 4.24
CA ARG A 165 -5.88 -13.53 4.60
C ARG A 165 -4.61 -14.14 5.17
N GLU A 166 -4.74 -15.08 6.10
CA GLU A 166 -3.59 -15.81 6.65
C GLU A 166 -2.84 -16.58 5.55
N SER A 167 -3.55 -17.29 4.66
CA SER A 167 -2.90 -17.98 3.54
C SER A 167 -2.17 -17.04 2.57
N MET A 168 -2.71 -15.84 2.35
CA MET A 168 -2.08 -14.82 1.51
C MET A 168 -0.83 -14.28 2.19
N TYR A 169 -0.92 -13.97 3.48
CA TYR A 169 0.22 -13.55 4.31
C TYR A 169 1.34 -14.60 4.28
N GLN A 170 1.05 -15.88 4.56
CA GLN A 170 2.03 -16.96 4.54
C GLN A 170 2.70 -17.16 3.15
N ARG A 171 1.94 -16.97 2.06
CA ARG A 171 2.50 -16.99 0.70
C ARG A 171 3.40 -15.80 0.43
N ALA A 172 3.03 -14.61 0.91
CA ALA A 172 3.80 -13.38 0.74
C ALA A 172 5.12 -13.43 1.54
N THR A 173 5.11 -13.99 2.75
CA THR A 173 6.25 -14.01 3.66
C THR A 173 7.25 -15.17 3.44
N ARG A 174 7.04 -16.02 2.43
CA ARG A 174 7.87 -17.21 2.14
C ARG A 174 8.29 -17.98 3.41
N GLY A 175 7.33 -18.30 4.28
CA GLY A 175 7.56 -19.18 5.43
C GLY A 175 8.27 -18.55 6.64
N SER A 176 8.41 -17.22 6.73
CA SER A 176 8.75 -16.58 8.00
C SER A 176 7.54 -16.58 8.93
N SER A 177 7.51 -17.54 9.87
CA SER A 177 6.40 -17.77 10.78
C SER A 177 6.37 -16.82 12.00
N THR A 178 7.15 -15.74 12.00
CA THR A 178 7.25 -14.84 13.16
C THR A 178 6.66 -13.48 12.84
N ARG A 179 5.43 -13.22 13.32
CA ARG A 179 5.00 -11.85 13.65
C ARG A 179 5.93 -11.35 14.76
N GLY A 180 6.82 -10.42 14.45
CA GLY A 180 7.76 -9.86 15.41
C GLY A 180 9.05 -10.67 15.57
N SER A 181 9.99 -10.47 14.66
CA SER A 181 11.43 -10.62 14.92
C SER A 181 12.18 -9.83 13.85
N SER A 182 12.96 -8.85 14.29
CA SER A 182 13.71 -7.91 13.47
C SER A 182 14.50 -8.55 12.32
N ASN A 183 14.51 -7.85 11.18
CA ASN A 183 15.18 -8.16 9.89
C ASN A 183 14.34 -8.94 8.87
N THR A 184 13.13 -8.47 8.54
CA THR A 184 12.20 -9.15 7.63
C THR A 184 11.80 -8.26 6.44
N ILE A 185 11.58 -8.89 5.28
CA ILE A 185 10.85 -8.31 4.14
C ILE A 185 9.36 -8.45 4.44
N VAL A 186 8.65 -7.32 4.54
CA VAL A 186 7.20 -7.27 4.72
C VAL A 186 6.56 -6.99 3.37
N VAL A 187 5.58 -7.82 2.94
CA VAL A 187 4.83 -7.72 1.66
C VAL A 187 3.39 -8.17 1.89
#